data_AF-A0A1T1AXI2-F1
#
_entry.id   AF-A0A1T1AXI2-F1
#
_cell.length_a   1.000
_cell.length_b   1.000
_cell.length_c   1.000
_cell.angle_alpha   90.00
_cell.angle_beta   90.00
_cell.angle_gamma   90.00
#
_symmetry.space_group_name_H-M   'P 1'
#
loop_
_entity.id
_entity.type
_entity.pdbx_description
1 polymer ?
#
loop_
_entity_poly.entity_id
_entity_poly.type
_entity_poly.pdbx_seq_one_letter_code
_entity_poly.pdbx_strand_id
1 'polypeptide(L)'
;MLSQNAMKFLAVSALDIRARGQNDPNPVPSPCLSVCQMDEDTALCQGCLRTLDEIRVWGNADSQQRRAIWLNIEARLAQHSA
;
A
#
# COMPACT_ATOMS: atom_id res chain seq x y z
N MET A 1 12.56 -5.31 -9.77
CA MET A 1 11.30 -4.99 -10.47
C MET A 1 10.17 -5.80 -9.87
N LEU A 2 9.08 -5.14 -9.48
CA LEU A 2 7.84 -5.80 -9.06
C LEU A 2 7.30 -6.68 -10.18
N SER A 3 6.83 -7.88 -9.86
CA SER A 3 6.16 -8.70 -10.87
C SER A 3 4.88 -8.00 -11.34
N GLN A 4 4.49 -8.21 -12.60
CA GLN A 4 3.27 -7.63 -13.15
C GLN A 4 2.03 -8.02 -12.33
N ASN A 5 2.04 -9.22 -11.75
CA ASN A 5 0.99 -9.71 -10.85
C ASN A 5 0.94 -8.93 -9.54
N ALA A 6 2.10 -8.57 -8.96
CA ALA A 6 2.19 -7.76 -7.75
C ALA A 6 1.64 -6.34 -7.95
N MET A 7 2.01 -5.70 -9.07
CA MET A 7 1.50 -4.37 -9.41
C MET A 7 -0.02 -4.37 -9.61
N LYS A 8 -0.54 -5.38 -10.32
CA LYS A 8 -1.98 -5.53 -10.54
C LYS A 8 -2.73 -5.75 -9.22
N PHE A 9 -2.19 -6.56 -8.32
CA PHE A 9 -2.77 -6.76 -6.99
C PHE A 9 -2.87 -5.45 -6.21
N LEU A 10 -1.77 -4.71 -6.09
CA LEU A 10 -1.74 -3.45 -5.34
C LEU A 10 -2.73 -2.42 -5.93
N ALA A 11 -2.80 -2.32 -7.26
CA ALA A 11 -3.72 -1.41 -7.93
C ALA A 11 -5.19 -1.78 -7.65
N VAL A 12 -5.57 -3.06 -7.79
CA VAL A 12 -6.94 -3.51 -7.55
C VAL A 12 -7.33 -3.33 -6.08
N SER A 13 -6.44 -3.67 -5.15
CA SER A 13 -6.71 -3.48 -3.73
C SER A 13 -6.84 -2.00 -3.35
N ALA A 14 -5.99 -1.13 -3.89
CA ALA A 14 -6.10 0.31 -3.65
C ALA A 14 -7.45 0.87 -4.10
N LEU A 15 -7.91 0.49 -5.30
CA LEU A 15 -9.21 0.90 -5.82
C LEU A 15 -10.38 0.41 -4.95
N ASP A 16 -10.35 -0.85 -4.53
CA ASP A 16 -11.36 -1.44 -3.65
C ASP A 16 -11.40 -0.73 -2.29
N ILE A 17 -10.26 -0.51 -1.65
CA ILE A 17 -10.20 0.21 -0.36
C ILE A 17 -10.70 1.65 -0.48
N ARG A 18 -10.41 2.34 -1.58
CA ARG A 18 -10.99 3.66 -1.85
C ARG A 18 -12.51 3.59 -2.02
N ALA A 19 -13.01 2.63 -2.79
CA ALA A 19 -14.44 2.48 -3.07
C ALA A 19 -15.28 2.17 -1.82
N ARG A 20 -14.73 1.40 -0.86
CA ARG A 20 -15.38 1.11 0.42
C ARG A 20 -15.58 2.35 1.30
N GLY A 21 -14.74 3.37 1.14
CA GLY A 21 -14.85 4.63 1.87
C GLY A 21 -14.46 4.54 3.35
N GLN A 22 -14.57 5.68 4.05
CA GLN A 22 -14.08 5.82 5.44
C GLN A 22 -14.95 5.12 6.50
N ASN A 23 -16.23 4.92 6.21
CA ASN A 23 -17.21 4.36 7.15
C ASN A 23 -17.37 2.83 7.06
N ASP A 24 -16.57 2.16 6.22
CA ASP A 24 -16.62 0.71 6.09
C ASP A 24 -16.12 0.02 7.39
N PRO A 25 -16.95 -0.81 8.05
CA PRO A 25 -16.58 -1.48 9.28
C PRO A 25 -15.60 -2.65 9.05
N ASN A 26 -15.40 -3.07 7.80
CA ASN A 26 -14.51 -4.19 7.50
C ASN A 26 -13.05 -3.84 7.75
N PRO A 27 -12.23 -4.81 8.20
CA PRO A 27 -10.80 -4.62 8.35
C PRO A 27 -10.13 -4.23 7.02
N VAL A 28 -9.21 -3.27 7.09
CA VAL A 28 -8.37 -2.89 5.95
C VAL A 28 -7.22 -3.90 5.83
N PRO A 29 -7.11 -4.64 4.71
CA PRO A 29 -6.08 -5.64 4.49
C PRO A 29 -4.70 -4.99 4.31
N SER A 30 -3.65 -5.75 4.65
CA SER A 30 -2.26 -5.33 4.47
C SER A 30 -1.85 -5.36 2.99
N PRO A 31 -1.10 -4.36 2.50
CA PRO A 31 -0.54 -4.37 1.14
C PRO A 31 0.73 -5.25 1.03
N CYS A 32 1.14 -5.93 2.12
CA CYS A 32 2.38 -6.69 2.15
C CYS A 32 2.34 -7.92 1.22
N LEU A 33 3.33 -8.03 0.34
CA LEU A 33 3.55 -9.19 -0.53
C LEU A 33 4.67 -10.12 -0.04
N SER A 34 5.04 -10.01 1.23
CA SER A 34 6.19 -10.73 1.84
C SER A 34 7.53 -10.47 1.14
N VAL A 35 7.62 -9.37 0.40
CA VAL A 35 8.86 -8.80 -0.14
C VAL A 35 9.22 -7.63 0.74
N CYS A 36 10.29 -7.78 1.53
CA CYS A 36 10.80 -6.74 2.42
C CYS A 36 12.17 -6.26 1.92
N GLN A 37 12.15 -5.48 0.85
CA GLN A 37 13.35 -4.85 0.31
C GLN A 37 13.05 -3.38 0.10
N MET A 38 13.84 -2.51 0.73
CA MET A 38 13.72 -1.07 0.54
C MET A 38 14.50 -0.67 -0.71
N ASP A 39 13.94 0.26 -1.46
CA ASP A 39 14.62 0.98 -2.52
C ASP A 39 15.33 2.19 -1.92
N GLU A 40 16.64 2.32 -2.16
CA GLU A 40 17.47 3.36 -1.54
C GLU A 40 17.18 4.76 -2.11
N ASP A 41 16.80 4.84 -3.38
CA ASP A 41 16.54 6.10 -4.08
C ASP A 41 15.18 6.70 -3.70
N THR A 42 14.15 5.86 -3.59
CA THR A 42 12.76 6.26 -3.32
C THR A 42 12.36 6.16 -1.86
N ALA A 43 13.14 5.44 -1.03
CA ALA A 43 12.81 5.08 0.35
C ALA A 43 11.47 4.31 0.48
N LEU A 44 11.07 3.59 -0.58
CA LEU A 44 9.86 2.76 -0.62
C LEU A 44 10.19 1.27 -0.58
N CYS A 45 9.33 0.49 0.04
CA CYS A 45 9.41 -0.96 -0.04
C CYS A 45 9.07 -1.40 -1.46
N GLN A 46 10.00 -2.09 -2.12
CA GLN A 46 9.84 -2.64 -3.46
C GLN A 46 8.71 -3.67 -3.56
N GLY A 47 8.15 -4.15 -2.44
CA GLY A 47 7.04 -5.11 -2.44
C GLY A 47 5.66 -4.47 -2.31
N CYS A 48 5.52 -3.50 -1.41
CA CYS A 48 4.21 -2.94 -1.02
C CYS A 48 4.10 -1.43 -1.19
N LEU A 49 5.16 -0.78 -1.68
CA LEU A 49 5.29 0.65 -1.88
C LEU A 49 5.02 1.49 -0.62
N ARG A 50 5.16 0.89 0.57
CA ARG A 50 5.10 1.60 1.86
C ARG A 50 6.47 2.16 2.23
N THR A 51 6.48 3.25 2.99
CA THR A 51 7.69 3.72 3.68
C THR A 51 7.98 2.85 4.90
N LEU A 52 9.19 2.96 5.46
CA LEU A 52 9.53 2.27 6.71
C LEU A 52 8.63 2.68 7.87
N ASP A 53 8.19 3.94 7.93
CA ASP A 53 7.32 4.43 9.01
C ASP A 53 5.92 3.85 8.89
N GLU A 54 5.36 3.80 7.67
CA GLU A 54 4.09 3.14 7.40
C GLU A 54 4.15 1.63 7.71
N ILE A 55 5.30 0.98 7.51
CA ILE A 55 5.52 -0.42 7.90
C ILE A 55 5.50 -0.57 9.42
N ARG A 56 6.22 0.29 10.16
CA ARG A 56 6.30 0.25 11.63
C ARG A 56 4.96 0.48 12.30
N VAL A 57 4.19 1.45 11.82
CA VAL A 57 2.92 1.83 12.48
C VAL A 57 1.75 0.93 12.12
N TRP A 58 1.83 0.12 11.05
CA TRP A 58 0.70 -0.67 10.53
C TRP A 58 -0.03 -1.51 11.57
N GLY A 59 0.72 -2.20 12.45
CA GLY A 59 0.13 -3.06 13.49
C GLY A 59 -0.75 -2.30 14.47
N ASN A 60 -0.43 -1.03 14.72
CA ASN A 60 -1.15 -0.14 15.64
C ASN A 60 -2.08 0.84 14.91
N ALA A 61 -2.04 0.87 13.58
CA ALA A 61 -2.79 1.81 12.78
C ALA A 61 -4.29 1.47 12.80
N ASP A 62 -5.13 2.48 13.03
CA ASP A 62 -6.58 2.35 12.92
C ASP A 62 -7.04 2.23 11.46
N SER A 63 -8.34 1.98 11.29
CA SER A 63 -8.98 1.87 9.99
C SER A 63 -8.77 3.10 9.09
N GLN A 64 -8.79 4.30 9.67
CA GLN A 64 -8.63 5.55 8.93
C GLN A 64 -7.17 5.70 8.44
N GLN A 65 -6.20 5.45 9.31
CA GLN A 65 -4.78 5.47 9.00
C GLN A 65 -4.41 4.43 7.95
N ARG A 66 -4.93 3.20 8.06
CA ARG A 66 -4.70 2.16 7.04
C ARG A 66 -5.24 2.55 5.67
N ARG A 67 -6.40 3.20 5.61
CA ARG A 67 -6.95 3.76 4.35
C ARG A 67 -6.07 4.87 3.80
N ALA A 68 -5.58 5.77 4.66
CA ALA A 68 -4.64 6.81 4.24
C ALA A 68 -3.36 6.22 3.63
N ILE A 69 -2.82 5.14 4.22
CA ILE A 69 -1.67 4.41 3.68
C ILE A 69 -2.01 3.83 2.29
N TRP A 70 -3.19 3.25 2.10
CA TRP A 70 -3.64 2.77 0.79
C TRP A 70 -3.76 3.87 -0.26
N LEU A 71 -4.22 5.07 0.12
CA LEU A 71 -4.26 6.24 -0.78
C LEU A 71 -2.84 6.68 -1.18
N ASN A 72 -1.89 6.65 -0.24
CA ASN A 72 -0.49 6.93 -0.55
C ASN A 72 0.09 5.89 -1.53
N ILE A 73 -0.21 4.61 -1.34
CA ILE A 73 0.20 3.52 -2.25
C ILE A 73 -0.41 3.75 -3.63
N GLU A 74 -1.69 4.12 -3.72
CA GLU A 74 -2.34 4.43 -4.99
C GLU A 74 -1.61 5.55 -5.74
N ALA A 75 -1.28 6.64 -5.05
CA ALA A 75 -0.54 7.76 -5.63
C ALA A 75 0.86 7.35 -6.12
N ARG A 76 1.56 6.49 -5.36
CA ARG A 76 2.88 5.96 -5.75
C ARG A 76 2.80 5.01 -6.93
N LEU A 77 1.75 4.19 -7.04
CA LEU A 77 1.53 3.30 -8.18
C LEU A 77 1.44 4.11 -9.48
N ALA A 78 0.71 5.23 -9.48
CA ALA A 78 0.60 6.11 -10.64
C ALA A 78 1.96 6.70 -11.09
N GLN A 79 2.91 6.84 -10.16
CA GLN A 79 4.27 7.33 -10.43
C GLN A 79 5.22 6.20 -10.88
N HIS A 80 4.93 4.93 -10.55
CA HIS A 80 5.74 3.76 -10.88
C HIS A 80 5.29 3.02 -12.14
N SER A 81 4.12 3.35 -12.69
CA SER A 81 3.59 2.80 -13.94
C SER A 81 3.98 3.59 -15.19
N ALA A 82 4.94 4.52 -15.06
CA ALA A 82 5.48 5.34 -16.15
C ALA A 82 6.84 4.80 -16.63
#